data_AF-A0A672YCW4-F1
#
_entry.id   AF-A0A672YCW4-F1
#
_cell.length_a   1.000
_cell.length_b   1.000
_cell.length_c   1.000
_cell.angle_alpha   90.00
_cell.angle_beta   90.00
_cell.angle_gamma   90.00
#
_symmetry.space_group_name_H-M   'P 1'
#
loop_
_entity.id
_entity.type
_entity.pdbx_description
1 polymer ?
#
loop_
_entity_poly.entity_id
_entity_poly.type
_entity_poly.pdbx_seq_one_letter_code
_entity_poly.pdbx_strand_id
1 'polypeptide(L)'
;MGKKDKGDREKKSKKRFYEEEEDDEEVVGNESQEAIPAAAGKQVDESSTKLDEYGAKDYRVQMLLKNDHSSRPLWVAPDGHIFLEAFSPVYKYAQDFLVAIAEPVCRPNHVHEYKLTAYSLYAAVSVGLQTSDIVEYLQKLSKTTVPEGIVQFIKVRDSDSVI
;
A
#
# COMPACT_ATOMS: atom_id res chain seq x y z
N MET A 1 -48.79 -56.69 -26.89
CA MET A 1 -48.10 -56.30 -25.63
C MET A 1 -46.74 -55.76 -26.05
N GLY A 2 -46.27 -54.53 -25.82
CA GLY A 2 -46.73 -53.36 -25.07
C GLY A 2 -45.49 -52.47 -24.81
N LYS A 3 -45.44 -51.30 -25.47
CA LYS A 3 -44.83 -49.99 -25.10
C LYS A 3 -43.31 -49.81 -24.78
N LYS A 4 -42.75 -48.78 -25.46
CA LYS A 4 -41.87 -47.65 -25.04
C LYS A 4 -41.56 -47.53 -23.51
N ASP A 5 -40.44 -46.96 -23.02
CA ASP A 5 -39.87 -45.63 -23.31
C ASP A 5 -38.51 -45.41 -22.57
N LYS A 6 -37.74 -44.42 -23.06
CA LYS A 6 -36.74 -43.49 -22.44
C LYS A 6 -35.79 -43.88 -21.29
N GLY A 7 -34.54 -43.39 -21.39
CA GLY A 7 -33.81 -42.89 -20.22
C GLY A 7 -32.28 -42.80 -20.30
N ASP A 8 -31.79 -41.57 -20.55
CA ASP A 8 -30.63 -40.91 -19.92
C ASP A 8 -29.15 -41.31 -20.18
N ARG A 9 -28.47 -40.32 -20.80
CA ARG A 9 -27.22 -39.63 -20.39
C ARG A 9 -25.86 -40.33 -20.46
N GLU A 10 -25.16 -39.94 -21.53
CA GLU A 10 -23.71 -39.98 -21.73
C GLU A 10 -22.92 -39.29 -20.60
N LYS A 11 -21.87 -39.95 -20.12
CA LYS A 11 -20.69 -39.33 -19.48
C LYS A 11 -19.45 -40.17 -19.80
N LYS A 12 -18.59 -39.69 -20.72
CA LYS A 12 -17.13 -39.68 -20.50
C LYS A 12 -16.35 -39.01 -21.63
N SER A 13 -15.54 -38.04 -21.19
CA SER A 13 -14.18 -37.78 -21.64
C SER A 13 -13.98 -37.12 -23.00
N LYS A 14 -13.62 -35.83 -22.99
CA LYS A 14 -12.73 -35.23 -23.97
C LYS A 14 -11.98 -34.04 -23.38
N LYS A 15 -10.72 -34.34 -23.04
CA LYS A 15 -9.50 -33.51 -23.10
C LYS A 15 -9.72 -32.16 -23.81
N ARG A 16 -9.52 -31.05 -23.09
CA ARG A 16 -9.37 -29.72 -23.71
C ARG A 16 -7.96 -29.21 -23.47
N PHE A 17 -7.27 -29.14 -24.60
CA PHE A 17 -6.08 -28.37 -24.93
C PHE A 17 -6.33 -26.90 -24.58
N TYR A 18 -5.35 -26.23 -23.95
CA TYR A 18 -5.40 -24.79 -23.69
C TYR A 18 -4.59 -24.14 -24.82
N GLU A 19 -5.27 -23.47 -25.74
CA GLU A 19 -4.68 -22.53 -26.68
C GLU A 19 -4.45 -21.20 -25.94
N GLU A 20 -3.25 -20.63 -26.11
CA GLU A 20 -2.96 -19.24 -25.76
C GLU A 20 -3.68 -18.35 -26.80
N GLU A 21 -4.66 -17.56 -26.37
CA GLU A 21 -5.16 -16.42 -27.12
C GLU A 21 -4.54 -15.15 -26.50
N GLU A 22 -3.68 -14.47 -27.28
CA GLU A 22 -3.27 -13.08 -27.06
C GLU A 22 -4.50 -12.20 -27.34
N ASP A 23 -5.08 -11.61 -26.30
CA ASP A 23 -6.19 -10.67 -26.41
C ASP A 23 -5.63 -9.24 -26.20
N ASP A 24 -5.30 -8.59 -27.32
CA ASP A 24 -5.10 -7.15 -27.42
C ASP A 24 -6.48 -6.46 -27.33
N GLU A 25 -6.91 -6.07 -26.13
CA GLU A 25 -8.04 -5.15 -25.96
C GLU A 25 -7.56 -3.77 -25.48
N GLU A 26 -7.45 -2.84 -26.44
CA GLU A 26 -7.46 -1.40 -26.16
C GLU A 26 -8.87 -0.95 -25.75
N VAL A 27 -9.07 -0.67 -24.46
CA VAL A 27 -10.27 0.04 -23.97
C VAL A 27 -9.91 1.47 -23.60
N VAL A 28 -10.24 2.37 -24.53
CA VAL A 28 -10.26 3.82 -24.37
C VAL A 28 -11.37 4.21 -23.38
N GLY A 29 -11.01 4.34 -22.11
CA GLY A 29 -11.84 4.93 -21.06
C GLY A 29 -11.36 6.34 -20.72
N ASN A 30 -12.04 7.34 -21.29
CA ASN A 30 -11.82 8.75 -21.00
C ASN A 30 -12.36 9.09 -19.58
N GLU A 31 -11.64 8.68 -18.54
CA GLU A 31 -11.83 9.21 -17.19
C GLU A 31 -11.01 10.49 -17.07
N SER A 32 -11.70 11.58 -16.74
CA SER A 32 -11.13 12.92 -16.54
C SER A 32 -9.85 12.84 -15.72
N GLN A 33 -8.71 13.04 -16.37
CA GLN A 33 -7.45 13.37 -15.71
C GLN A 33 -7.63 14.72 -15.02
N GLU A 34 -8.17 14.70 -13.79
CA GLU A 34 -7.95 15.78 -12.86
C GLU A 34 -6.43 15.98 -12.78
N ALA A 35 -6.00 17.24 -12.92
CA ALA A 35 -4.61 17.61 -13.08
C ALA A 35 -3.79 17.11 -11.87
N ILE A 36 -3.20 15.94 -11.99
CA ILE A 36 -2.27 15.42 -11.01
C ILE A 36 -1.06 16.36 -11.06
N PRO A 37 -0.73 17.12 -10.00
CA PRO A 37 0.41 18.02 -10.03
C PRO A 37 1.68 17.20 -10.29
N ALA A 38 2.62 17.72 -11.08
CA ALA A 38 3.89 17.05 -11.43
C ALA A 38 4.69 16.56 -10.20
N ALA A 39 4.41 17.12 -9.02
CA ALA A 39 4.89 16.65 -7.73
C ALA A 39 4.50 15.18 -7.45
N ALA A 40 3.43 14.63 -8.03
CA ALA A 40 2.94 13.28 -7.73
C ALA A 40 3.78 12.13 -8.30
N GLY A 41 4.64 12.41 -9.30
CA GLY A 41 5.58 11.42 -9.82
C GLY A 41 6.80 11.19 -8.93
N LYS A 42 7.03 12.03 -7.91
CA LYS A 42 8.14 11.87 -6.97
C LYS A 42 7.82 10.75 -5.97
N GLN A 43 8.48 9.61 -6.13
CA GLN A 43 8.59 8.60 -5.08
C GLN A 43 9.52 9.10 -3.97
N VAL A 44 9.40 8.50 -2.78
CA VAL A 44 10.31 8.79 -1.67
C VAL A 44 11.73 8.43 -2.11
N ASP A 45 12.69 9.34 -1.88
CA ASP A 45 14.06 9.20 -2.39
C ASP A 45 14.75 7.95 -1.78
N GLU A 46 15.03 6.95 -2.61
CA GLU A 46 15.63 5.68 -2.22
C GLU A 46 17.18 5.70 -2.19
N SER A 47 17.80 6.82 -2.57
CA SER A 47 19.22 6.89 -2.99
C SER A 47 20.26 6.53 -1.93
N SER A 48 19.90 6.50 -0.64
CA SER A 48 20.83 6.23 0.47
C SER A 48 20.72 4.82 1.10
N THR A 49 19.93 3.91 0.52
CA THR A 49 19.73 2.58 1.10
C THR A 49 20.86 1.62 0.71
N LYS A 50 21.55 1.07 1.70
CA LYS A 50 22.58 0.05 1.46
C LYS A 50 21.92 -1.27 1.10
N LEU A 51 22.47 -1.94 0.09
CA LEU A 51 22.11 -3.32 -0.21
C LEU A 51 23.10 -4.27 0.47
N ASP A 52 22.60 -5.41 0.95
CA ASP A 52 23.45 -6.48 1.44
C ASP A 52 24.02 -7.34 0.28
N GLU A 53 24.82 -8.35 0.61
CA GLU A 53 25.46 -9.26 -0.35
C GLU A 53 24.44 -10.04 -1.22
N TYR A 54 23.19 -10.14 -0.76
CA TYR A 54 22.12 -10.85 -1.44
C TYR A 54 21.11 -9.90 -2.11
N GLY A 55 21.38 -8.59 -2.13
CA GLY A 55 20.55 -7.57 -2.74
C GLY A 55 19.35 -7.12 -1.90
N ALA A 56 19.29 -7.47 -0.61
CA ALA A 56 18.25 -6.98 0.29
C ALA A 56 18.59 -5.56 0.80
N LYS A 57 17.56 -4.72 0.93
CA LYS A 57 17.67 -3.36 1.47
C LYS A 57 17.92 -3.40 2.98
N ASP A 58 19.07 -2.91 3.43
CA ASP A 58 19.39 -2.78 4.86
C ASP A 58 18.97 -1.40 5.40
N TYR A 59 17.90 -1.40 6.19
CA TYR A 59 17.34 -0.20 6.84
C TYR A 59 17.81 0.03 8.28
N ARG A 60 18.66 -0.85 8.85
CA ARG A 60 18.99 -0.83 10.30
C ARG A 60 19.62 0.48 10.76
N VAL A 61 20.39 1.15 9.91
CA VAL A 61 21.07 2.41 10.23
C VAL A 61 20.09 3.60 10.28
N GLN A 62 19.02 3.55 9.49
CA GLN A 62 18.04 4.64 9.37
C GLN A 62 16.83 4.45 10.29
N MET A 63 16.49 3.18 10.61
CA MET A 63 15.32 2.80 11.39
C MET A 63 15.75 2.19 12.74
N LEU A 64 16.03 3.06 13.72
CA LEU A 64 16.39 2.63 15.07
C LEU A 64 15.15 2.15 15.83
N LEU A 65 15.27 1.01 16.51
CA LEU A 65 14.20 0.43 17.31
C LEU A 65 13.97 1.28 18.57
N LYS A 66 12.72 1.63 18.86
CA LYS A 66 12.36 2.33 20.09
C LYS A 66 12.19 1.33 21.24
N ASN A 67 12.39 1.78 22.48
CA ASN A 67 12.28 0.94 23.67
C ASN A 67 10.86 0.38 23.88
N ASP A 68 9.83 1.07 23.39
CA ASP A 68 8.42 0.72 23.51
C ASP A 68 7.86 0.04 22.24
N HIS A 69 8.73 -0.60 21.45
CA HIS A 69 8.38 -1.24 20.18
C HIS A 69 7.27 -2.29 20.29
N SER A 70 7.11 -2.96 21.43
CA SER A 70 6.09 -4.01 21.62
C SER A 70 4.65 -3.47 21.63
N SER A 71 4.47 -2.18 21.93
CA SER A 71 3.15 -1.55 22.07
C SER A 71 2.72 -0.76 20.83
N ARG A 72 3.54 -0.77 19.77
CA ARG A 72 3.40 0.07 18.59
C ARG A 72 3.21 -0.81 17.36
N PRO A 73 2.23 -0.58 16.48
CA PRO A 73 1.90 -1.56 15.44
C PRO A 73 2.56 -1.29 14.08
N LEU A 74 3.25 -0.15 13.89
CA LEU A 74 3.73 0.27 12.56
C LEU A 74 5.24 0.12 12.36
N TRP A 75 5.62 -0.29 11.16
CA TRP A 75 6.96 -0.12 10.58
C TRP A 75 6.90 0.78 9.36
N VAL A 76 7.75 1.79 9.30
CA VAL A 76 7.77 2.78 8.21
C VAL A 76 9.12 2.72 7.52
N ALA A 77 9.14 2.15 6.32
CA ALA A 77 10.33 2.05 5.51
C ALA A 77 10.60 3.37 4.76
N PRO A 78 11.87 3.69 4.44
CA PRO A 78 12.24 4.93 3.75
C PRO A 78 11.76 4.99 2.30
N ASP A 79 11.32 3.88 1.72
CA ASP A 79 10.73 3.78 0.37
C ASP A 79 9.22 4.14 0.35
N GLY A 80 8.64 4.48 1.50
CA GLY A 80 7.22 4.81 1.63
C GLY A 80 6.33 3.62 1.94
N HIS A 81 6.87 2.40 2.04
CA HIS A 81 6.11 1.25 2.50
C HIS A 81 5.88 1.30 4.01
N ILE A 82 4.65 1.02 4.42
CA ILE A 82 4.22 0.99 5.81
C ILE A 82 3.63 -0.39 6.10
N PHE A 83 4.21 -1.09 7.07
CA PHE A 83 3.70 -2.37 7.53
C PHE A 83 2.93 -2.19 8.84
N LEU A 84 1.70 -2.71 8.89
CA LEU A 84 0.79 -2.66 10.02
C LEU A 84 0.56 -4.06 10.59
N GLU A 85 0.84 -4.23 11.88
CA GLU A 85 0.57 -5.47 12.59
C GLU A 85 -0.88 -5.57 13.07
N ALA A 86 -1.62 -6.54 12.53
CA ALA A 86 -3.05 -6.75 12.82
C ALA A 86 -3.33 -7.37 14.20
N PHE A 87 -2.30 -7.93 14.85
CA PHE A 87 -2.39 -8.56 16.16
C PHE A 87 -2.19 -7.60 17.34
N SER A 88 -1.86 -6.33 17.07
CA SER A 88 -1.69 -5.32 18.12
C SER A 88 -3.03 -4.83 18.66
N PRO A 89 -3.17 -4.58 19.98
CA PRO A 89 -4.43 -4.07 20.55
C PRO A 89 -4.83 -2.69 20.02
N VAL A 90 -3.87 -1.92 19.49
CA VAL A 90 -4.10 -0.60 18.88
C VAL A 90 -4.31 -0.65 17.37
N TYR A 91 -4.44 -1.85 16.79
CA TYR A 91 -4.60 -2.07 15.36
C TYR A 91 -5.72 -1.23 14.74
N LYS A 92 -6.90 -1.17 15.36
CA LYS A 92 -8.06 -0.45 14.80
C LYS A 92 -7.75 1.02 14.55
N TYR A 93 -7.17 1.69 15.56
CA TYR A 93 -6.78 3.10 15.44
C TYR A 93 -5.70 3.31 14.38
N ALA A 94 -4.72 2.41 14.31
CA ALA A 94 -3.67 2.49 13.30
C ALA A 94 -4.20 2.22 11.88
N GLN A 95 -5.15 1.29 11.74
CA GLN A 95 -5.81 0.99 10.47
C GLN A 95 -6.60 2.20 9.97
N ASP A 96 -7.45 2.79 10.82
CA ASP A 96 -8.26 3.95 10.47
C ASP A 96 -7.38 5.13 10.06
N PHE A 97 -6.28 5.34 10.78
CA PHE A 97 -5.26 6.33 10.41
C PHE A 97 -4.64 6.04 9.04
N LEU A 98 -4.15 4.82 8.80
CA LEU A 98 -3.52 4.48 7.52
C LEU A 98 -4.47 4.57 6.33
N VAL A 99 -5.73 4.20 6.50
CA VAL A 99 -6.75 4.33 5.44
C VAL A 99 -6.94 5.79 5.01
N ALA A 100 -6.74 6.74 5.93
CA ALA A 100 -6.87 8.16 5.63
C ALA A 100 -5.65 8.75 4.90
N ILE A 101 -4.45 8.19 5.10
CA ILE A 101 -3.18 8.81 4.64
C ILE A 101 -2.42 8.01 3.59
N ALA A 102 -2.72 6.72 3.39
CA ALA A 102 -1.94 5.79 2.60
C ALA A 102 -2.83 4.82 1.81
N GLU A 103 -2.30 4.29 0.72
CA GLU A 103 -3.00 3.32 -0.13
C GLU A 103 -2.70 1.88 0.33
N PRO A 104 -3.70 0.99 0.40
CA PRO A 104 -3.46 -0.41 0.73
C PRO A 104 -2.79 -1.15 -0.44
N VAL A 105 -1.69 -1.85 -0.18
CA VAL A 105 -1.01 -2.72 -1.15
C VAL A 105 -1.48 -4.16 -0.96
N CYS A 106 -1.31 -4.71 0.24
CA CYS A 106 -1.75 -6.05 0.57
C CYS A 106 -2.33 -6.13 2.00
N ARG A 107 -3.33 -6.99 2.21
CA ARG A 107 -4.03 -7.15 3.50
C ARG A 107 -4.18 -8.62 3.90
N PRO A 108 -3.08 -9.33 4.20
CA PRO A 108 -3.13 -10.70 4.70
C PRO A 108 -3.48 -10.73 6.20
N ASN A 109 -3.74 -11.91 6.77
CA ASN A 109 -4.29 -12.03 8.13
C ASN A 109 -3.48 -11.39 9.28
N HIS A 110 -2.15 -11.21 9.13
CA HIS A 110 -1.29 -10.81 10.25
C HIS A 110 -0.60 -9.46 10.08
N VAL A 111 -0.10 -9.14 8.89
CA VAL A 111 0.68 -7.94 8.63
C VAL A 111 0.20 -7.32 7.33
N HIS A 112 -0.42 -6.16 7.40
CA HIS A 112 -0.88 -5.42 6.24
C HIS A 112 0.23 -4.52 5.71
N GLU A 113 0.21 -4.29 4.41
CA GLU A 113 1.12 -3.39 3.72
C GLU A 113 0.33 -2.24 3.11
N TYR A 114 0.80 -1.04 3.39
CA TYR A 114 0.31 0.20 2.84
C TYR A 114 1.47 0.93 2.17
N LYS A 115 1.15 1.81 1.21
CA LYS A 115 2.13 2.65 0.54
C LYS A 115 1.73 4.09 0.67
N LEU A 116 2.66 4.90 1.18
CA LEU A 116 2.53 6.34 1.22
C LEU A 116 2.80 6.87 -0.19
N THR A 117 1.79 7.51 -0.78
CA THR A 117 1.92 8.12 -2.10
C THR A 117 1.68 9.62 -2.00
N ALA A 118 2.09 10.33 -3.05
CA ALA A 118 1.74 11.71 -3.24
C ALA A 118 0.24 11.96 -3.22
N TYR A 119 -0.49 11.05 -3.86
CA TYR A 119 -1.93 11.15 -4.09
C TYR A 119 -2.68 10.93 -2.78
N SER A 120 -2.32 9.90 -2.02
CA SER A 120 -2.93 9.61 -0.72
C SER A 120 -2.73 10.74 0.28
N LEU A 121 -1.54 11.36 0.30
CA LEU A 121 -1.27 12.52 1.15
C LEU A 121 -2.05 13.76 0.72
N TYR A 122 -2.16 14.03 -0.58
CA TYR A 122 -2.96 15.13 -1.09
C TYR A 122 -4.45 14.96 -0.72
N ALA A 123 -4.97 13.74 -0.82
CA ALA A 123 -6.32 13.41 -0.39
C ALA A 123 -6.50 13.64 1.12
N ALA A 124 -5.55 13.19 1.95
CA ALA A 124 -5.58 13.40 3.40
C ALA A 124 -5.64 14.89 3.77
N VAL A 125 -4.79 15.72 3.16
CA VAL A 125 -4.76 17.17 3.38
C VAL A 125 -6.06 17.82 2.90
N SER A 126 -6.63 17.36 1.79
CA SER A 126 -7.91 17.84 1.27
C SER A 126 -9.10 17.58 2.20
N VAL A 127 -9.02 16.50 3.01
CA VAL A 127 -10.01 16.18 4.06
C VAL A 127 -9.77 16.99 5.36
N GLY A 128 -8.66 17.75 5.43
CA GLY A 128 -8.33 18.63 6.55
C GLY A 128 -7.35 18.05 7.57
N LEU A 129 -6.63 16.97 7.23
CA LEU A 129 -5.55 16.46 8.07
C LEU A 129 -4.29 17.34 7.93
N GLN A 130 -3.76 17.82 9.05
CA GLN A 130 -2.52 18.60 9.04
C GLN A 130 -1.31 17.69 8.89
N THR A 131 -0.32 18.13 8.11
CA THR A 131 0.92 17.38 7.89
C THR A 131 1.72 17.18 9.16
N SER A 132 1.67 18.13 10.10
CA SER A 132 2.25 18.00 11.45
C SER A 132 1.65 16.83 12.22
N ASP A 133 0.33 16.69 12.18
CA ASP A 133 -0.39 15.64 12.89
C ASP A 133 -0.06 14.28 12.29
N ILE A 134 -0.04 14.18 10.95
CA ILE A 134 0.34 12.94 10.25
C ILE A 134 1.73 12.47 10.71
N VAL A 135 2.70 13.37 10.75
CA VAL A 135 4.07 13.05 11.20
C VAL A 135 4.08 12.65 12.68
N GLU A 136 3.35 13.36 13.55
CA GLU A 136 3.27 13.06 14.97
C GLU A 136 2.63 11.68 15.23
N TYR A 137 1.53 11.36 14.56
CA TYR A 137 0.86 10.06 14.66
C TYR A 137 1.75 8.92 14.15
N LEU A 138 2.44 9.12 13.01
CA LEU A 138 3.44 8.16 12.53
C LEU A 138 4.54 7.95 13.57
N GLN A 139 5.06 9.01 14.18
CA GLN A 139 6.07 8.91 15.24
C GLN A 139 5.56 8.21 16.51
N LYS A 140 4.29 8.35 16.88
CA LYS A 140 3.67 7.68 18.04
C LYS A 140 3.38 6.20 17.78
N LEU A 141 2.93 5.85 16.58
CA LEU A 141 2.54 4.48 16.24
C LEU A 141 3.67 3.63 15.66
N SER A 142 4.79 4.24 15.23
CA SER A 142 5.96 3.53 14.68
C SER A 142 6.83 2.89 15.75
N LYS A 143 7.11 1.59 15.60
CA LYS A 143 8.08 0.83 16.41
C LYS A 143 9.51 1.34 16.24
N THR A 144 9.84 1.81 15.04
CA THR A 144 11.15 2.37 14.71
C THR A 144 11.09 3.89 14.62
N THR A 145 12.24 4.54 14.56
CA THR A 145 12.32 5.93 14.12
C THR A 145 11.75 6.05 12.71
N VAL A 146 10.99 7.12 12.47
CA VAL A 146 10.49 7.45 11.13
C VAL A 146 11.66 8.04 10.35
N PRO A 147 12.00 7.52 9.16
CA PRO A 147 13.08 8.08 8.34
C PRO A 147 12.82 9.55 7.99
N GLU A 148 13.87 10.38 8.02
CA GLU A 148 13.75 11.82 7.73
C GLU A 148 13.22 12.09 6.31
N GLY A 149 13.57 11.24 5.34
CA GLY A 149 13.05 11.33 3.97
C GLY A 149 11.52 11.25 3.90
N ILE A 150 10.89 10.44 4.76
CA ILE A 150 9.42 10.35 4.85
C ILE A 150 8.85 11.62 5.48
N VAL A 151 9.48 12.14 6.53
CA VAL A 151 9.04 13.39 7.18
C VAL A 151 9.11 14.56 6.20
N GLN A 152 10.19 14.66 5.44
CA GLN A 152 10.35 15.68 4.39
C GLN A 152 9.32 15.50 3.27
N PHE A 153 9.11 14.26 2.83
CA PHE A 153 8.10 13.94 1.81
C PHE A 153 6.69 14.41 2.20
N ILE A 154 6.31 14.23 3.48
CA ILE A 154 5.02 14.68 4.01
C ILE A 154 4.96 16.22 4.10
N LYS A 155 6.02 16.87 4.61
CA LYS A 155 6.05 18.33 4.82
C LYS A 155 6.04 19.13 3.52
N VAL A 156 6.74 18.66 2.48
CA VAL A 156 6.81 19.36 1.18
C VAL A 156 5.41 19.53 0.57
N ARG A 157 4.51 18.58 0.79
CA ARG A 157 3.15 18.59 0.22
C ARG A 157 2.24 19.66 0.82
N ASP A 158 2.54 20.13 2.04
CA ASP A 158 1.78 21.21 2.70
C ASP A 158 1.99 22.57 2.01
N SER A 159 3.18 22.78 1.44
CA SER A 159 3.60 24.07 0.90
C SER A 159 3.13 24.31 -0.54
N ASP A 160 2.82 23.24 -1.28
CA ASP A 160 2.36 23.31 -2.68
C ASP A 160 0.83 23.38 -2.82
N SER A 161 0.06 23.26 -1.73
CA SER A 161 -1.42 23.37 -1.74
C SER A 161 -1.94 24.81 -1.71
N VAL A 162 -1.06 25.81 -1.79
CA VAL A 162 -1.40 27.24 -1.90
C VAL A 162 -1.00 27.76 -3.28
N ILE A 163 -1.55 27.20 -4.35
CA ILE A 163 -1.58 27.84 -5.68
C ILE A 163 -2.91 27.53 -6.35
#